data_AF-A0A6M0S4G6-F1
#
_entry.id   AF-A0A6M0S4G6-F1
#
_cell.length_a   1.000
_cell.length_b   1.000
_cell.length_c   1.000
_cell.angle_alpha   90.00
_cell.angle_beta   90.00
_cell.angle_gamma   90.00
#
_symmetry.space_group_name_H-M   'P 1'
#
loop_
_entity.id
_entity.type
_entity.pdbx_description
1 polymer ?
#
loop_
_entity_poly.entity_id
_entity_poly.type
_entity_poly.pdbx_seq_one_letter_code
_entity_poly.pdbx_strand_id
1 'polypeptide(L)'
;MTDIPTNRNTKAQILDAYSELLKERNKLEKQLDKLQQEPKARPTTVVETKPSEPVKKMSQQPVDQPQDKMTATISTLAGLQGGFGSAVSELSEKLTSKAAQLQALRLAVAEELSQLEALHNLDDIQADTLDTLIQTCEDNSKAFESDFNQRSDTLENELQNLKQSWAKEQEEHKRSVKERDEEQQKTSQREAEEYDYTLNLQRSLAQTEYDQAQEERYRDLAEAKQTLEEQWAEREKAIALQEQQFAKLKAQVEAFEKEKATAIKQAKAEGEQTASAQTKIAADLRNKELDGFKRVYELRIQALEQTITTSEERIQTLSKQLAAALKQVQDLAVKAIEGASTIQSFEAFKSLAMEQAKTQMKGK
;
A
#
# COMPACT_ATOMS: atom_id res chain seq x y z
N MET A 1 -11.14 0.61 -54.17
CA MET A 1 -10.19 -0.19 -53.38
C MET A 1 -10.57 0.02 -51.93
N THR A 2 -11.35 -0.90 -51.37
CA THR A 2 -11.78 -0.84 -49.96
C THR A 2 -10.65 -1.43 -49.12
N ASP A 3 -10.01 -0.60 -48.30
CA ASP A 3 -8.97 -1.05 -47.37
C ASP A 3 -9.55 -2.05 -46.38
N ILE A 4 -9.09 -3.31 -46.47
CA ILE A 4 -9.51 -4.38 -45.56
C ILE A 4 -8.83 -4.11 -44.21
N PRO A 5 -9.57 -3.83 -43.13
CA PRO A 5 -8.96 -3.50 -41.85
C PRO A 5 -8.20 -4.70 -41.30
N THR A 6 -6.90 -4.52 -41.05
CA THR A 6 -6.03 -5.51 -40.43
C THR A 6 -5.78 -5.15 -38.96
N ASN A 7 -5.34 -6.12 -38.15
CA ASN A 7 -5.18 -6.04 -36.68
C ASN A 7 -4.18 -4.96 -36.17
N ARG A 8 -3.61 -4.16 -37.08
CA ARG A 8 -2.75 -3.01 -36.79
C ARG A 8 -3.49 -1.66 -36.80
N ASN A 9 -4.75 -1.62 -37.23
CA ASN A 9 -5.51 -0.38 -37.33
C ASN A 9 -6.15 0.01 -35.99
N THR A 10 -6.20 1.31 -35.71
CA THR A 10 -6.82 1.82 -34.48
C THR A 10 -8.32 1.59 -34.48
N LYS A 11 -8.94 1.46 -33.29
CA LYS A 11 -10.40 1.20 -33.15
C LYS A 11 -11.27 2.20 -33.92
N ALA A 12 -10.84 3.47 -34.01
CA ALA A 12 -11.52 4.49 -34.80
C ALA A 12 -11.52 4.16 -36.30
N GLN A 13 -10.39 3.73 -36.86
CA GLN A 13 -10.26 3.35 -38.27
C GLN A 13 -11.06 2.09 -38.61
N ILE A 14 -11.18 1.15 -37.67
CA ILE A 14 -12.00 -0.07 -37.84
C ILE A 14 -13.50 0.29 -37.87
N LEU A 15 -13.93 1.21 -37.01
CA LEU A 15 -15.33 1.67 -36.96
C LEU A 15 -15.72 2.49 -38.20
N ASP A 16 -14.82 3.33 -38.70
CA ASP A 16 -15.05 4.10 -39.93
C ASP A 16 -15.15 3.16 -41.14
N ALA A 17 -14.23 2.22 -41.30
CA ALA A 17 -14.27 1.21 -42.37
C ALA A 17 -15.54 0.33 -42.28
N TYR A 18 -15.97 -0.05 -41.08
CA TYR A 18 -17.22 -0.79 -40.89
C TYR A 18 -18.45 0.04 -41.31
N SER A 19 -18.46 1.34 -41.00
CA SER A 19 -19.55 2.25 -41.38
C SER A 19 -19.64 2.45 -42.90
N GLU A 20 -18.51 2.44 -43.60
CA GLU A 20 -18.45 2.52 -45.06
C GLU A 20 -18.95 1.22 -45.71
N LEU A 21 -18.54 0.06 -45.20
CA LEU A 21 -19.00 -1.25 -45.66
C LEU A 21 -20.53 -1.42 -45.49
N LEU A 22 -21.09 -0.91 -44.39
CA LEU A 22 -22.54 -0.86 -44.17
C LEU A 22 -23.25 0.03 -45.21
N LYS A 23 -22.67 1.17 -45.56
CA LYS A 23 -23.23 2.05 -46.60
C LYS A 23 -23.18 1.39 -47.98
N GLU A 24 -22.12 0.64 -48.30
CA GLU A 24 -22.00 -0.11 -49.55
C GLU A 24 -23.00 -1.27 -49.64
N ARG A 25 -23.15 -2.06 -48.56
CA ARG A 25 -24.16 -3.13 -48.48
C ARG A 25 -25.57 -2.59 -48.73
N ASN A 26 -25.94 -1.51 -48.05
CA ASN A 26 -27.26 -0.88 -48.22
C ASN A 26 -27.47 -0.31 -49.63
N LYS A 27 -26.41 0.12 -50.32
CA LYS A 27 -26.49 0.57 -51.71
C LYS A 27 -26.70 -0.60 -52.68
N LEU A 28 -25.99 -1.71 -52.46
CA LEU A 28 -26.12 -2.94 -53.27
C LEU A 28 -27.49 -3.60 -53.09
N GLU A 29 -28.02 -3.61 -51.86
CA GLU A 29 -29.35 -4.15 -51.56
C GLU A 29 -30.45 -3.35 -52.28
N LYS A 30 -30.35 -2.02 -52.28
CA LYS A 30 -31.24 -1.13 -53.07
C LYS A 30 -31.10 -1.30 -54.59
N GLN A 31 -29.96 -1.76 -55.08
CA GLN A 31 -29.76 -2.06 -56.50
C GLN A 31 -30.36 -3.42 -56.87
N LEU A 32 -30.29 -4.40 -55.95
CA LEU A 32 -30.88 -5.73 -56.14
C LEU A 32 -32.42 -5.66 -56.17
N ASP A 33 -33.01 -4.88 -55.27
CA ASP A 33 -34.47 -4.67 -55.23
C ASP A 33 -34.99 -3.98 -56.50
N LYS A 34 -34.20 -3.11 -57.11
CA LYS A 34 -34.55 -2.46 -58.40
C LYS A 34 -34.49 -3.42 -59.58
N LEU A 35 -33.61 -4.42 -59.54
CA LEU A 35 -33.48 -5.44 -60.59
C LEU A 35 -34.55 -6.53 -60.52
N GLN A 36 -35.16 -6.75 -59.35
CA GLN A 36 -36.26 -7.71 -59.18
C GLN A 36 -37.65 -7.15 -59.54
N GLN A 37 -37.78 -5.85 -59.83
CA GLN A 37 -39.06 -5.18 -60.16
C GLN A 37 -39.31 -4.93 -61.66
N GLU A 38 -38.60 -5.60 -62.58
CA GLU A 38 -38.97 -5.59 -64.01
C GLU A 38 -39.94 -6.75 -64.35
N PRO A 39 -41.11 -6.47 -64.97
CA PRO A 39 -42.12 -7.50 -65.25
C PRO A 39 -41.81 -8.24 -66.56
N LYS A 40 -41.64 -9.57 -66.49
CA LYS A 40 -41.64 -10.45 -67.68
C LYS A 40 -43.07 -10.75 -68.14
N ALA A 41 -43.42 -10.23 -69.31
CA ALA A 41 -44.57 -10.62 -70.11
C ALA A 41 -44.33 -11.97 -70.84
N ARG A 42 -45.41 -12.78 -70.92
CA ARG A 42 -45.64 -14.05 -71.66
C ARG A 42 -45.41 -13.93 -73.20
N PRO A 43 -45.38 -14.99 -74.06
CA PRO A 43 -46.32 -16.16 -74.13
C PRO A 43 -45.72 -17.55 -74.58
N THR A 44 -46.26 -18.69 -74.14
CA THR A 44 -47.23 -19.62 -74.80
C THR A 44 -46.78 -20.27 -76.12
N THR A 45 -46.63 -21.60 -76.18
CA THR A 45 -47.24 -22.49 -77.21
C THR A 45 -47.05 -23.98 -76.90
N VAL A 46 -48.17 -24.69 -76.70
CA VAL A 46 -48.30 -26.15 -76.80
C VAL A 46 -49.35 -26.37 -77.89
N VAL A 47 -49.03 -27.17 -78.90
CA VAL A 47 -49.96 -27.54 -79.98
C VAL A 47 -50.12 -29.05 -79.98
N GLU A 48 -51.38 -29.47 -79.87
CA GLU A 48 -51.92 -30.80 -80.13
C GLU A 48 -51.71 -31.24 -81.59
N THR A 49 -51.58 -32.55 -81.83
CA THR A 49 -52.38 -33.27 -82.83
C THR A 49 -52.32 -34.79 -82.59
N LYS A 50 -53.49 -35.40 -82.33
CA LYS A 50 -53.79 -36.83 -82.54
C LYS A 50 -54.42 -37.00 -83.97
N PRO A 51 -55.13 -38.09 -84.33
CA PRO A 51 -54.67 -39.39 -84.85
C PRO A 51 -55.42 -39.81 -86.17
N SER A 52 -55.01 -40.87 -86.87
CA SER A 52 -55.90 -41.60 -87.81
C SER A 52 -55.36 -42.99 -88.21
N GLU A 53 -55.76 -44.04 -87.48
CA GLU A 53 -56.69 -45.12 -87.88
C GLU A 53 -56.99 -45.40 -89.40
N PRO A 54 -57.59 -46.55 -89.81
CA PRO A 54 -57.29 -47.98 -89.59
C PRO A 54 -57.64 -48.92 -90.82
N VAL A 55 -57.68 -50.26 -90.59
CA VAL A 55 -58.46 -51.33 -91.31
C VAL A 55 -58.02 -51.71 -92.76
N LYS A 56 -57.74 -52.97 -93.12
CA LYS A 56 -58.74 -54.04 -93.30
C LYS A 56 -58.15 -55.46 -93.38
N LYS A 57 -58.67 -56.33 -92.51
CA LYS A 57 -58.97 -57.75 -92.80
C LYS A 57 -60.14 -57.80 -93.79
N MET A 58 -60.22 -58.81 -94.66
CA MET A 58 -61.25 -59.88 -94.62
C MET A 58 -61.27 -60.73 -95.90
N SER A 59 -61.18 -62.06 -95.71
CA SER A 59 -62.10 -63.09 -96.24
C SER A 59 -62.08 -63.40 -97.74
N GLN A 60 -62.41 -64.60 -98.22
CA GLN A 60 -62.87 -65.90 -97.69
C GLN A 60 -62.91 -66.80 -98.93
N GLN A 61 -62.78 -68.13 -98.78
CA GLN A 61 -63.64 -68.99 -99.60
C GLN A 61 -63.92 -70.36 -98.95
N PRO A 62 -65.13 -70.93 -99.14
CA PRO A 62 -65.70 -71.99 -98.30
C PRO A 62 -65.86 -73.36 -98.99
N VAL A 63 -66.00 -74.39 -98.14
CA VAL A 63 -67.02 -75.48 -98.10
C VAL A 63 -67.15 -76.51 -99.24
N ASP A 64 -66.99 -77.78 -98.81
CA ASP A 64 -67.60 -79.09 -99.13
C ASP A 64 -68.42 -79.39 -100.42
N GLN A 65 -68.02 -80.50 -101.07
CA GLN A 65 -68.70 -81.67 -101.72
C GLN A 65 -70.24 -81.74 -101.95
N PRO A 66 -70.83 -82.70 -102.74
CA PRO A 66 -70.34 -83.67 -103.77
C PRO A 66 -71.26 -83.87 -105.05
N GLN A 67 -70.89 -84.85 -105.90
CA GLN A 67 -71.65 -85.62 -106.94
C GLN A 67 -71.98 -85.01 -108.33
N ASP A 68 -71.35 -85.50 -109.42
CA ASP A 68 -71.87 -86.56 -110.32
C ASP A 68 -70.97 -86.79 -111.56
N LYS A 69 -70.65 -88.06 -111.89
CA LYS A 69 -69.48 -88.46 -112.69
C LYS A 69 -69.69 -88.71 -114.20
N MET A 70 -70.77 -88.26 -114.83
CA MET A 70 -71.01 -88.55 -116.26
C MET A 70 -71.07 -87.32 -117.19
N THR A 71 -71.34 -86.13 -116.65
CA THR A 71 -71.22 -84.85 -117.36
C THR A 71 -69.79 -84.31 -117.39
N ALA A 72 -68.92 -84.83 -116.53
CA ALA A 72 -67.51 -84.46 -116.46
C ALA A 72 -66.72 -84.84 -117.72
N THR A 73 -66.98 -85.98 -118.35
CA THR A 73 -66.11 -86.50 -119.42
C THR A 73 -66.28 -85.78 -120.76
N ILE A 74 -67.50 -85.31 -121.07
CA ILE A 74 -67.77 -84.54 -122.30
C ILE A 74 -67.35 -83.07 -122.13
N SER A 75 -67.47 -82.52 -120.91
CA SER A 75 -66.86 -81.23 -120.57
C SER A 75 -65.34 -81.29 -120.52
N THR A 76 -64.72 -82.43 -120.17
CA THR A 76 -63.25 -82.55 -120.15
C THR A 76 -62.65 -82.52 -121.55
N LEU A 77 -63.37 -82.94 -122.60
CA LEU A 77 -62.83 -82.94 -123.96
C LEU A 77 -62.88 -81.55 -124.62
N ALA A 78 -63.98 -80.82 -124.47
CA ALA A 78 -64.07 -79.40 -124.87
C ALA A 78 -63.21 -78.50 -123.96
N GLY A 79 -63.12 -78.86 -122.68
CA GLY A 79 -62.20 -78.26 -121.71
C GLY A 79 -60.73 -78.56 -121.98
N LEU A 80 -60.37 -79.63 -122.71
CA LEU A 80 -58.97 -79.88 -123.08
C LEU A 80 -58.51 -78.96 -124.23
N GLN A 81 -59.39 -78.62 -125.16
CA GLN A 81 -59.06 -77.75 -126.30
C GLN A 81 -59.09 -76.25 -125.92
N GLY A 82 -60.02 -75.83 -125.06
CA GLY A 82 -59.97 -74.50 -124.41
C GLY A 82 -58.97 -74.42 -123.25
N GLY A 83 -58.72 -75.56 -122.59
CA GLY A 83 -57.74 -75.71 -121.51
C GLY A 83 -56.31 -75.62 -121.99
N PHE A 84 -55.98 -76.09 -123.19
CA PHE A 84 -54.63 -75.90 -123.73
C PHE A 84 -54.37 -74.44 -124.13
N GLY A 85 -55.34 -73.75 -124.75
CA GLY A 85 -55.24 -72.33 -125.07
C GLY A 85 -55.18 -71.45 -123.83
N SER A 86 -56.05 -71.70 -122.84
CA SER A 86 -56.05 -70.97 -121.57
C SER A 86 -54.87 -71.34 -120.68
N ALA A 87 -54.38 -72.58 -120.66
CA ALA A 87 -53.18 -72.95 -119.92
C ALA A 87 -51.92 -72.32 -120.54
N VAL A 88 -51.82 -72.21 -121.86
CA VAL A 88 -50.70 -71.50 -122.51
C VAL A 88 -50.80 -70.00 -122.24
N SER A 89 -51.98 -69.40 -122.30
CA SER A 89 -52.17 -67.99 -121.91
C SER A 89 -51.89 -67.74 -120.43
N GLU A 90 -52.39 -68.58 -119.51
CA GLU A 90 -52.10 -68.50 -118.08
C GLU A 90 -50.62 -68.72 -117.78
N LEU A 91 -49.97 -69.64 -118.49
CA LEU A 91 -48.55 -69.91 -118.29
C LEU A 91 -47.72 -68.76 -118.84
N SER A 92 -48.14 -68.14 -119.95
CA SER A 92 -47.54 -66.90 -120.44
C SER A 92 -47.76 -65.74 -119.46
N GLU A 93 -48.96 -65.59 -118.90
CA GLU A 93 -49.30 -64.52 -117.96
C GLU A 93 -48.58 -64.74 -116.62
N LYS A 94 -48.45 -65.97 -116.16
CA LYS A 94 -47.62 -66.34 -114.99
C LYS A 94 -46.15 -66.11 -115.28
N LEU A 95 -45.65 -66.40 -116.48
CA LEU A 95 -44.26 -66.18 -116.82
C LEU A 95 -43.95 -64.68 -116.96
N THR A 96 -44.86 -63.89 -117.54
CA THR A 96 -44.78 -62.43 -117.60
C THR A 96 -44.91 -61.80 -116.21
N SER A 97 -45.81 -62.30 -115.37
CA SER A 97 -45.97 -61.86 -113.98
C SER A 97 -44.76 -62.21 -113.13
N LYS A 98 -44.21 -63.43 -113.27
CA LYS A 98 -42.98 -63.85 -112.60
C LYS A 98 -41.76 -63.09 -113.11
N ALA A 99 -41.69 -62.80 -114.40
CA ALA A 99 -40.66 -61.93 -114.95
C ALA A 99 -40.76 -60.50 -114.41
N ALA A 100 -41.98 -59.94 -114.30
CA ALA A 100 -42.22 -58.63 -113.70
C ALA A 100 -41.88 -58.61 -112.19
N GLN A 101 -42.24 -59.66 -111.45
CA GLN A 101 -41.87 -59.82 -110.03
C GLN A 101 -40.35 -59.95 -109.87
N LEU A 102 -39.68 -60.70 -110.73
CA LEU A 102 -38.23 -60.87 -110.70
C LEU A 102 -37.52 -59.56 -111.08
N GLN A 103 -38.06 -58.80 -112.03
CA GLN A 103 -37.57 -57.47 -112.39
C GLN A 103 -37.77 -56.47 -111.24
N ALA A 104 -38.94 -56.46 -110.60
CA ALA A 104 -39.20 -55.62 -109.43
C ALA A 104 -38.28 -55.99 -108.26
N LEU A 105 -38.04 -57.28 -108.02
CA LEU A 105 -37.10 -57.74 -106.99
C LEU A 105 -35.67 -57.31 -107.32
N ARG A 106 -35.26 -57.40 -108.59
CA ARG A 106 -33.93 -56.92 -109.03
C ARG A 106 -33.77 -55.41 -108.86
N LEU A 107 -34.80 -54.62 -109.14
CA LEU A 107 -34.77 -53.17 -108.93
C LEU A 107 -34.72 -52.83 -107.43
N ALA A 108 -35.52 -53.50 -106.59
CA ALA A 108 -35.46 -53.30 -105.15
C ALA A 108 -34.09 -53.69 -104.55
N VAL A 109 -33.52 -54.81 -105.01
CA VAL A 109 -32.17 -55.21 -104.61
C VAL A 109 -31.14 -54.18 -105.07
N ALA A 110 -31.24 -53.65 -106.29
CA ALA A 110 -30.33 -52.61 -106.77
C ALA A 110 -30.47 -51.29 -105.98
N GLU A 111 -31.67 -50.93 -105.56
CA GLU A 111 -31.93 -49.74 -104.74
C GLU A 111 -31.35 -49.91 -103.32
N GLU A 112 -31.58 -51.04 -102.66
CA GLU A 112 -30.99 -51.35 -101.35
C GLU A 112 -29.46 -51.40 -101.41
N LEU A 113 -28.89 -51.97 -102.49
CA LEU A 113 -27.43 -51.97 -102.71
C LEU A 113 -26.88 -50.55 -102.90
N SER A 114 -27.58 -49.70 -103.67
CA SER A 114 -27.19 -48.29 -103.84
C SER A 114 -27.32 -47.49 -102.54
N GLN A 115 -28.33 -47.76 -101.72
CA GLN A 115 -28.47 -47.14 -100.40
C GLN A 115 -27.35 -47.59 -99.46
N LEU A 116 -26.95 -48.86 -99.51
CA LEU A 116 -25.84 -49.39 -98.72
C LEU A 116 -24.49 -48.78 -99.14
N GLU A 117 -24.25 -48.62 -100.44
CA GLU A 117 -23.08 -47.91 -100.98
C GLU A 117 -23.05 -46.45 -100.50
N ALA A 118 -24.17 -45.73 -100.61
CA ALA A 118 -24.23 -44.31 -100.26
C ALA A 118 -24.07 -44.06 -98.75
N LEU A 119 -24.55 -44.96 -97.90
CA LEU A 119 -24.56 -44.78 -96.45
C LEU A 119 -23.27 -45.25 -95.78
N HIS A 120 -22.60 -46.26 -96.37
CA HIS A 120 -21.38 -46.86 -95.83
C HIS A 120 -20.12 -46.64 -96.68
N ASN A 121 -20.20 -45.94 -97.82
CA ASN A 121 -19.09 -45.68 -98.76
C ASN A 121 -18.31 -46.96 -99.11
N LEU A 122 -19.00 -47.97 -99.65
CA LEU A 122 -18.42 -49.25 -100.02
C LEU A 122 -18.18 -49.29 -101.53
N ASP A 123 -16.93 -49.21 -101.99
CA ASP A 123 -16.61 -49.11 -103.43
C ASP A 123 -16.69 -50.47 -104.19
N ASP A 124 -16.88 -51.61 -103.52
CA ASP A 124 -17.09 -52.93 -104.15
C ASP A 124 -17.93 -53.86 -103.24
N ILE A 125 -19.17 -54.20 -103.63
CA ILE A 125 -20.05 -55.09 -102.87
C ILE A 125 -19.76 -56.57 -103.21
N GLN A 126 -18.85 -57.19 -102.46
CA GLN A 126 -18.65 -58.64 -102.48
C GLN A 126 -19.66 -59.34 -101.55
N ALA A 127 -19.92 -60.64 -101.75
CA ALA A 127 -20.91 -61.39 -100.95
C ALA A 127 -20.65 -61.36 -99.43
N ASP A 128 -19.39 -61.21 -99.02
CA ASP A 128 -18.95 -61.20 -97.61
C ASP A 128 -18.87 -59.77 -97.02
N THR A 129 -19.15 -58.71 -97.79
CA THR A 129 -19.02 -57.31 -97.32
C THR A 129 -19.96 -56.98 -96.17
N LEU A 130 -21.20 -57.47 -96.22
CA LEU A 130 -22.16 -57.30 -95.13
C LEU A 130 -21.69 -58.02 -93.87
N ASP A 131 -21.17 -59.23 -94.00
CA ASP A 131 -20.65 -60.01 -92.86
C ASP A 131 -19.41 -59.34 -92.24
N THR A 132 -18.51 -58.77 -93.06
CA THR A 132 -17.37 -57.98 -92.54
C THR A 132 -17.80 -56.67 -91.88
N LEU A 133 -18.85 -56.00 -92.38
CA LEU A 133 -19.39 -54.79 -91.76
C LEU A 133 -20.08 -55.10 -90.42
N ILE A 134 -20.81 -56.22 -90.35
CA ILE A 134 -21.39 -56.71 -89.09
C ILE A 134 -20.27 -57.06 -88.11
N GLN A 135 -19.23 -57.78 -88.56
CA GLN A 135 -18.10 -58.16 -87.71
C GLN A 135 -17.33 -56.93 -87.20
N THR A 136 -17.10 -55.92 -88.04
CA THR A 136 -16.46 -54.66 -87.60
C THR A 136 -17.34 -53.85 -86.66
N CYS A 137 -18.67 -53.83 -86.85
CA CYS A 137 -19.59 -53.23 -85.88
C CYS A 137 -19.57 -53.98 -84.54
N GLU A 138 -19.55 -55.32 -84.55
CA GLU A 138 -19.46 -56.14 -83.34
C GLU A 138 -18.13 -55.92 -82.61
N ASP A 139 -17.02 -55.89 -83.33
CA ASP A 139 -15.69 -55.66 -82.76
C ASP A 139 -15.55 -54.23 -82.22
N ASN A 140 -16.10 -53.23 -82.91
CA ASN A 140 -16.15 -51.85 -82.43
C ASN A 140 -17.06 -51.72 -81.20
N SER A 141 -18.19 -52.43 -81.15
CA SER A 141 -19.07 -52.45 -79.97
C SER A 141 -18.35 -53.05 -78.77
N LYS A 142 -17.64 -54.18 -78.95
CA LYS A 142 -16.85 -54.81 -77.89
C LYS A 142 -15.71 -53.90 -77.42
N ALA A 143 -15.01 -53.25 -78.35
CA ALA A 143 -13.95 -52.30 -78.03
C ALA A 143 -14.50 -51.10 -77.23
N PHE A 144 -15.64 -50.54 -77.66
CA PHE A 144 -16.30 -49.44 -76.96
C PHE A 144 -16.78 -49.86 -75.57
N GLU A 145 -17.37 -51.05 -75.42
CA GLU A 145 -17.77 -51.59 -74.12
C GLU A 145 -16.56 -51.78 -73.19
N SER A 146 -15.46 -52.32 -73.71
CA SER A 146 -14.22 -52.48 -72.95
C SER A 146 -13.66 -51.13 -72.50
N ASP A 147 -13.57 -50.15 -73.40
CA ASP A 147 -13.09 -48.81 -73.09
C ASP A 147 -14.01 -48.09 -72.11
N PHE A 148 -15.32 -48.25 -72.27
CA PHE A 148 -16.33 -47.67 -71.38
C PHE A 148 -16.24 -48.27 -69.98
N ASN A 149 -16.11 -49.59 -69.87
CA ASN A 149 -15.95 -50.28 -68.60
C ASN A 149 -14.62 -49.89 -67.94
N GLN A 150 -13.51 -49.87 -68.69
CA GLN A 150 -12.22 -49.42 -68.15
C GLN A 150 -12.28 -47.99 -67.64
N ARG A 151 -12.89 -47.06 -68.39
CA ARG A 151 -13.07 -45.67 -67.94
C ARG A 151 -13.97 -45.58 -66.71
N SER A 152 -15.06 -46.34 -66.68
CA SER A 152 -15.98 -46.38 -65.55
C SER A 152 -15.28 -46.90 -64.30
N ASP A 153 -14.52 -48.00 -64.41
CA ASP A 153 -13.73 -48.57 -63.32
C ASP A 153 -12.67 -47.59 -62.83
N THR A 154 -11.96 -46.90 -63.73
CA THR A 154 -10.97 -45.88 -63.33
C THR A 154 -11.61 -44.72 -62.58
N LEU A 155 -12.74 -44.21 -63.07
CA LEU A 155 -13.49 -43.13 -62.43
C LEU A 155 -14.06 -43.56 -61.07
N GLU A 156 -14.56 -44.79 -60.96
CA GLU A 156 -15.08 -45.31 -59.70
C GLU A 156 -13.96 -45.46 -58.66
N ASN A 157 -12.79 -45.98 -59.07
CA ASN A 157 -11.61 -46.05 -58.22
C ASN A 157 -11.10 -44.65 -57.80
N GLU A 158 -11.03 -43.69 -58.72
CA GLU A 158 -10.66 -42.30 -58.42
C GLU A 158 -11.63 -41.65 -57.43
N LEU A 159 -12.93 -41.84 -57.65
CA LEU A 159 -13.98 -41.29 -56.79
C LEU A 159 -13.97 -41.94 -55.41
N GLN A 160 -13.68 -43.25 -55.32
CA GLN A 160 -13.49 -43.94 -54.05
C GLN A 160 -12.24 -43.44 -53.32
N ASN A 161 -11.13 -43.27 -54.02
CA ASN A 161 -9.89 -42.73 -53.45
C ASN A 161 -10.08 -41.29 -52.95
N LEU A 162 -10.77 -40.44 -53.71
CA LEU A 162 -11.06 -39.06 -53.31
C LEU A 162 -12.00 -39.01 -52.11
N LYS A 163 -13.02 -39.89 -52.04
CA LYS A 163 -13.88 -40.01 -50.86
C LYS A 163 -13.08 -40.43 -49.63
N GLN A 164 -12.16 -41.38 -49.78
CA GLN A 164 -11.31 -41.84 -48.68
C GLN A 164 -10.32 -40.78 -48.23
N SER A 165 -9.67 -40.06 -49.15
CA SER A 165 -8.75 -38.97 -48.79
C SER A 165 -9.49 -37.83 -48.10
N TRP A 166 -10.66 -37.45 -48.62
CA TRP A 166 -11.52 -36.44 -48.00
C TRP A 166 -11.99 -36.84 -46.60
N ALA A 167 -12.37 -38.11 -46.39
CA ALA A 167 -12.75 -38.61 -45.08
C ALA A 167 -11.58 -38.53 -44.08
N LYS A 168 -10.37 -38.92 -44.51
CA LYS A 168 -9.15 -38.82 -43.68
C LYS A 168 -8.83 -37.37 -43.34
N GLU A 169 -8.87 -36.47 -44.31
CA GLU A 169 -8.61 -35.04 -44.09
C GLU A 169 -9.64 -34.43 -43.13
N GLN A 170 -10.91 -34.83 -43.23
CA GLN A 170 -11.94 -34.39 -42.29
C GLN A 170 -11.69 -34.90 -40.86
N GLU A 171 -11.24 -36.15 -40.70
CA GLU A 171 -10.87 -36.71 -39.39
C GLU A 171 -9.63 -36.03 -38.80
N GLU A 172 -8.60 -35.80 -39.60
CA GLU A 172 -7.38 -35.08 -39.20
C GLU A 172 -7.71 -33.63 -38.81
N HIS A 173 -8.53 -32.93 -39.58
CA HIS A 173 -8.97 -31.59 -39.24
C HIS A 173 -9.78 -31.57 -37.95
N LYS A 174 -10.74 -32.50 -37.76
CA LYS A 174 -11.50 -32.62 -36.51
C LYS A 174 -10.58 -32.88 -35.32
N ARG A 175 -9.55 -33.70 -35.49
CA ARG A 175 -8.55 -33.97 -34.46
C ARG A 175 -7.73 -32.72 -34.14
N SER A 176 -7.22 -32.02 -35.15
CA SER A 176 -6.43 -30.79 -34.99
C SER A 176 -7.25 -29.69 -34.30
N VAL A 177 -8.51 -29.51 -34.66
CA VAL A 177 -9.41 -28.54 -33.99
C VAL A 177 -9.61 -28.90 -32.52
N LYS A 178 -9.85 -30.19 -32.20
CA LYS A 178 -9.97 -30.63 -30.80
C LYS A 178 -8.69 -30.39 -30.00
N GLU A 179 -7.54 -30.77 -30.55
CA GLU A 179 -6.24 -30.55 -29.90
C GLU A 179 -5.99 -29.04 -29.68
N ARG A 180 -6.31 -28.19 -30.66
CA ARG A 180 -6.23 -26.73 -30.56
C ARG A 180 -7.15 -26.18 -29.47
N ASP A 181 -8.40 -26.63 -29.43
CA ASP A 181 -9.41 -26.16 -28.46
C ASP A 181 -9.06 -26.60 -27.03
N GLU A 182 -8.59 -27.84 -26.85
CA GLU A 182 -8.10 -28.34 -25.57
C GLU A 182 -6.86 -27.58 -25.08
N GLU A 183 -5.91 -27.30 -25.96
CA GLU A 183 -4.72 -26.50 -25.60
C GLU A 183 -5.12 -25.07 -25.24
N GLN A 184 -5.98 -24.43 -26.05
CA GLN A 184 -6.50 -23.10 -25.74
C GLN A 184 -7.22 -23.06 -24.39
N GLN A 185 -8.05 -24.07 -24.09
CA GLN A 185 -8.73 -24.17 -22.81
C GLN A 185 -7.74 -24.31 -21.64
N LYS A 186 -6.72 -25.16 -21.78
CA LYS A 186 -5.67 -25.33 -20.75
C LYS A 186 -4.90 -24.03 -20.54
N THR A 187 -4.53 -23.35 -21.62
CA THR A 187 -3.82 -22.07 -21.53
C THR A 187 -4.70 -21.01 -20.84
N SER A 188 -5.96 -20.86 -21.23
CA SER A 188 -6.87 -19.91 -20.59
C SER A 188 -7.12 -20.23 -19.11
N GLN A 189 -7.17 -21.51 -18.72
CA GLN A 189 -7.29 -21.92 -17.31
C GLN A 189 -6.03 -21.55 -16.52
N ARG A 190 -4.84 -21.88 -17.05
CA ARG A 190 -3.56 -21.52 -16.42
C ARG A 190 -3.41 -20.01 -16.27
N GLU A 191 -3.71 -19.24 -17.32
CA GLU A 191 -3.65 -17.78 -17.28
C GLU A 191 -4.60 -17.18 -16.24
N ALA A 192 -5.82 -17.73 -16.11
CA ALA A 192 -6.77 -17.30 -15.10
C ALA A 192 -6.27 -17.62 -13.68
N GLU A 193 -5.75 -18.83 -13.44
CA GLU A 193 -5.20 -19.24 -12.15
C GLU A 193 -3.94 -18.42 -11.78
N GLU A 194 -3.04 -18.19 -12.72
CA GLU A 194 -1.85 -17.36 -12.54
C GLU A 194 -2.22 -15.91 -12.27
N TYR A 195 -3.22 -15.37 -12.98
CA TYR A 195 -3.74 -14.03 -12.74
C TYR A 195 -4.33 -13.89 -11.34
N ASP A 196 -5.21 -14.82 -10.93
CA ASP A 196 -5.83 -14.78 -9.61
C ASP A 196 -4.78 -14.97 -8.50
N TYR A 197 -3.82 -15.88 -8.70
CA TYR A 197 -2.72 -16.07 -7.77
C TYR A 197 -1.86 -14.82 -7.62
N THR A 198 -1.40 -14.24 -8.74
CA THR A 198 -0.56 -13.02 -8.72
C THR A 198 -1.29 -11.83 -8.12
N LEU A 199 -2.58 -11.66 -8.43
CA LEU A 199 -3.43 -10.63 -7.85
C LEU A 199 -3.59 -10.80 -6.33
N ASN A 200 -3.85 -12.02 -5.86
CA ASN A 200 -3.99 -12.31 -4.44
C ASN A 200 -2.66 -12.15 -3.69
N LEU A 201 -1.55 -12.55 -4.31
CA LEU A 201 -0.21 -12.33 -3.77
C LEU A 201 0.09 -10.83 -3.62
N GLN A 202 -0.16 -10.04 -4.67
CA GLN A 202 0.02 -8.59 -4.63
C GLN A 202 -0.84 -7.93 -3.56
N ARG A 203 -2.12 -8.32 -3.44
CA ARG A 203 -3.00 -7.81 -2.38
C ARG A 203 -2.50 -8.18 -0.99
N SER A 204 -2.04 -9.41 -0.80
CA SER A 204 -1.52 -9.88 0.50
C SER A 204 -0.23 -9.17 0.89
N LEU A 205 0.68 -8.94 -0.07
CA LEU A 205 1.88 -8.14 0.14
C LEU A 205 1.55 -6.69 0.49
N ALA A 206 0.67 -6.05 -0.30
CA ALA A 206 0.23 -4.68 -0.05
C ALA A 206 -0.45 -4.54 1.33
N GLN A 207 -1.27 -5.52 1.73
CA GLN A 207 -1.89 -5.54 3.06
C GLN A 207 -0.83 -5.68 4.15
N THR A 208 0.14 -6.59 3.98
CA THR A 208 1.22 -6.79 4.95
C THR A 208 2.10 -5.54 5.09
N GLU A 209 2.45 -4.88 3.98
CA GLU A 209 3.20 -3.62 3.97
C GLU A 209 2.42 -2.49 4.65
N TYR A 210 1.11 -2.39 4.39
CA TYR A 210 0.24 -1.42 5.03
C TYR A 210 0.15 -1.67 6.55
N ASP A 211 -0.05 -2.91 6.97
CA ASP A 211 -0.15 -3.28 8.39
C ASP A 211 1.18 -3.01 9.11
N GLN A 212 2.32 -3.33 8.49
CA GLN A 212 3.65 -3.01 9.03
C GLN A 212 3.86 -1.50 9.17
N ALA A 213 3.55 -0.73 8.13
CA ALA A 213 3.66 0.73 8.18
C ALA A 213 2.73 1.31 9.26
N GLN A 214 1.54 0.75 9.43
CA GLN A 214 0.60 1.17 10.47
C GLN A 214 1.16 0.90 11.88
N GLU A 215 1.70 -0.30 12.13
CA GLU A 215 2.33 -0.66 13.41
C GLU A 215 3.54 0.23 13.72
N GLU A 216 4.40 0.51 12.73
CA GLU A 216 5.53 1.44 12.88
C GLU A 216 5.05 2.85 13.26
N ARG A 217 4.00 3.36 12.59
CA ARG A 217 3.42 4.68 12.93
C ARG A 217 2.85 4.72 14.34
N TYR A 218 2.18 3.66 14.78
CA TYR A 218 1.65 3.59 16.14
C TYR A 218 2.78 3.52 17.18
N ARG A 219 3.83 2.77 16.88
CA ARG A 219 5.02 2.71 17.73
C ARG A 219 5.71 4.06 17.84
N ASP A 220 5.96 4.75 16.72
CA ASP A 220 6.55 6.09 16.69
C ASP A 220 5.71 7.08 17.51
N LEU A 221 4.38 7.01 17.39
CA LEU A 221 3.45 7.89 18.12
C LEU A 221 3.47 7.57 19.63
N ALA A 222 3.56 6.29 20.00
CA ALA A 222 3.69 5.88 21.40
C ALA A 222 5.03 6.36 22.01
N GLU A 223 6.14 6.17 21.30
CA GLU A 223 7.47 6.66 21.72
C GLU A 223 7.49 8.20 21.82
N ALA A 224 6.89 8.91 20.86
CA ALA A 224 6.75 10.37 20.90
C ALA A 224 5.88 10.86 22.05
N LYS A 225 4.79 10.16 22.37
CA LYS A 225 3.96 10.47 23.55
C LYS A 225 4.72 10.27 24.84
N GLN A 226 5.41 9.14 25.00
CA GLN A 226 6.18 8.84 26.20
C GLN A 226 7.27 9.89 26.43
N THR A 227 8.06 10.20 25.39
CA THR A 227 9.13 11.22 25.50
C THR A 227 8.56 12.60 25.83
N LEU A 228 7.40 12.96 25.29
CA LEU A 228 6.73 14.22 25.63
C LEU A 228 6.20 14.21 27.07
N GLU A 229 5.58 13.13 27.53
CA GLU A 229 5.14 12.98 28.93
C GLU A 229 6.31 13.10 29.92
N GLU A 230 7.45 12.47 29.63
CA GLU A 230 8.67 12.59 30.42
C GLU A 230 9.17 14.04 30.48
N GLN A 231 9.25 14.72 29.33
CA GLN A 231 9.65 16.13 29.26
C GLN A 231 8.70 17.06 30.02
N TRP A 232 7.39 16.79 29.96
CA TRP A 232 6.39 17.57 30.69
C TRP A 232 6.50 17.34 32.18
N ALA A 233 6.66 16.09 32.63
CA ALA A 233 6.88 15.77 34.04
C ALA A 233 8.14 16.41 34.60
N GLU A 234 9.24 16.47 33.82
CA GLU A 234 10.45 17.19 34.21
C GLU A 234 10.23 18.70 34.31
N ARG A 235 9.55 19.30 33.33
CA ARG A 235 9.20 20.73 33.35
C ARG A 235 8.31 21.07 34.54
N GLU A 236 7.29 20.28 34.81
CA GLU A 236 6.38 20.48 35.95
C GLU A 236 7.14 20.42 37.28
N LYS A 237 8.05 19.45 37.44
CA LYS A 237 8.92 19.37 38.63
C LYS A 237 9.82 20.60 38.76
N ALA A 238 10.42 21.05 37.66
CA ALA A 238 11.29 22.23 37.67
C ALA A 238 10.51 23.51 38.04
N ILE A 239 9.32 23.70 37.47
CA ILE A 239 8.44 24.83 37.78
C ILE A 239 8.00 24.77 39.25
N ALA A 240 7.56 23.61 39.74
CA ALA A 240 7.14 23.45 41.13
C ALA A 240 8.27 23.78 42.13
N LEU A 241 9.52 23.39 41.83
CA LEU A 241 10.68 23.76 42.64
C LEU A 241 10.95 25.26 42.61
N GLN A 242 10.86 25.89 41.44
CA GLN A 242 11.01 27.34 41.29
C GLN A 242 9.91 28.10 42.05
N GLU A 243 8.67 27.66 41.97
CA GLU A 243 7.54 28.25 42.71
C GLU A 243 7.74 28.14 44.22
N GLN A 244 8.23 27.00 44.72
CA GLN A 244 8.57 26.85 46.15
C GLN A 244 9.71 27.78 46.58
N GLN A 245 10.77 27.90 45.78
CA GLN A 245 11.88 28.81 46.06
C GLN A 245 11.40 30.26 46.05
N PHE A 246 10.59 30.63 45.05
CA PHE A 246 10.01 31.95 44.94
C PHE A 246 9.11 32.28 46.14
N ALA A 247 8.24 31.34 46.56
CA ALA A 247 7.39 31.52 47.74
C ALA A 247 8.22 31.74 49.02
N LYS A 248 9.31 30.97 49.22
CA LYS A 248 10.22 31.16 50.36
C LYS A 248 10.92 32.51 50.33
N LEU A 249 11.47 32.91 49.18
CA LEU A 249 12.14 34.19 49.02
C LEU A 249 11.17 35.36 49.21
N LYS A 250 9.95 35.25 48.67
CA LYS A 250 8.90 36.25 48.86
C LYS A 250 8.54 36.41 50.34
N ALA A 251 8.37 35.31 51.07
CA ALA A 251 8.10 35.35 52.51
C ALA A 251 9.26 35.98 53.30
N GLN A 252 10.51 35.69 52.94
CA GLN A 252 11.69 36.34 53.54
C GLN A 252 11.71 37.85 53.26
N VAL A 253 11.44 38.26 52.02
CA VAL A 253 11.39 39.68 51.65
C VAL A 253 10.27 40.43 52.38
N GLU A 254 9.08 39.83 52.50
CA GLU A 254 7.95 40.41 53.24
C GLU A 254 8.24 40.49 54.75
N ALA A 255 8.94 39.50 55.32
CA ALA A 255 9.34 39.50 56.72
C ALA A 255 10.52 40.43 57.03
N PHE A 256 11.37 40.72 56.04
CA PHE A 256 12.66 41.39 56.22
C PHE A 256 12.56 42.75 56.92
N GLU A 257 11.61 43.60 56.53
CA GLU A 257 11.45 44.92 57.17
C GLU A 257 11.04 44.79 58.64
N LYS A 258 10.22 43.80 58.99
CA LYS A 258 9.82 43.52 60.37
C LYS A 258 11.00 42.97 61.17
N GLU A 259 11.72 42.00 60.63
CA GLU A 259 12.91 41.40 61.26
C GLU A 259 14.00 42.45 61.49
N LYS A 260 14.27 43.30 60.49
CA LYS A 260 15.20 44.44 60.58
C LYS A 260 14.76 45.42 61.68
N ALA A 261 13.47 45.78 61.73
CA ALA A 261 12.97 46.66 62.78
C ALA A 261 13.12 46.03 64.18
N THR A 262 12.88 44.73 64.33
CA THR A 262 13.08 44.03 65.61
C THR A 262 14.55 43.93 65.99
N ALA A 263 15.44 43.62 65.04
CA ALA A 263 16.88 43.55 65.28
C ALA A 263 17.46 44.92 65.68
N ILE A 264 17.02 46.00 65.01
CA ILE A 264 17.40 47.38 65.39
C ILE A 264 16.91 47.70 66.82
N LYS A 265 15.67 47.33 67.17
CA LYS A 265 15.16 47.54 68.54
C LYS A 265 15.94 46.77 69.59
N GLN A 266 16.25 45.49 69.33
CA GLN A 266 17.05 44.67 70.23
C GLN A 266 18.47 45.23 70.40
N ALA A 267 19.16 45.54 69.29
CA ALA A 267 20.50 46.13 69.34
C ALA A 267 20.53 47.48 70.08
N LYS A 268 19.50 48.32 69.91
CA LYS A 268 19.34 49.56 70.68
C LYS A 268 19.16 49.28 72.17
N ALA A 269 18.28 48.36 72.54
CA ALA A 269 18.02 48.00 73.94
C ALA A 269 19.26 47.39 74.62
N GLU A 270 19.98 46.49 73.95
CA GLU A 270 21.24 45.92 74.43
C GLU A 270 22.33 46.98 74.57
N GLY A 271 22.43 47.90 73.60
CA GLY A 271 23.33 49.05 73.66
C GLY A 271 23.03 49.99 74.83
N GLU A 272 21.76 50.34 75.03
CA GLU A 272 21.31 51.16 76.17
C GLU A 272 21.56 50.46 77.51
N GLN A 273 21.27 49.16 77.61
CA GLN A 273 21.51 48.37 78.83
C GLN A 273 23.01 48.31 79.15
N THR A 274 23.84 48.04 78.15
CA THR A 274 25.31 47.98 78.29
C THR A 274 25.87 49.34 78.67
N ALA A 275 25.46 50.41 78.00
CA ALA A 275 25.89 51.77 78.31
C ALA A 275 25.45 52.20 79.73
N SER A 276 24.21 51.91 80.12
CA SER A 276 23.72 52.15 81.49
C SER A 276 24.51 51.35 82.53
N ALA A 277 24.79 50.07 82.28
CA ALA A 277 25.59 49.24 83.17
C ALA A 277 27.01 49.78 83.32
N GLN A 278 27.68 50.12 82.21
CA GLN A 278 29.02 50.73 82.22
C GLN A 278 29.03 52.08 82.96
N THR A 279 28.02 52.93 82.71
CA THR A 279 27.89 54.24 83.37
C THR A 279 27.69 54.09 84.88
N LYS A 280 26.84 53.13 85.31
CA LYS A 280 26.64 52.81 86.73
C LYS A 280 27.92 52.30 87.37
N ILE A 281 28.60 51.34 86.75
CA ILE A 281 29.87 50.80 87.24
C ILE A 281 30.92 51.92 87.37
N ALA A 282 31.03 52.80 86.36
CA ALA A 282 31.96 53.93 86.38
C ALA A 282 31.61 54.94 87.49
N ALA A 283 30.33 55.26 87.67
CA ALA A 283 29.86 56.14 88.74
C ALA A 283 30.11 55.52 90.14
N ASP A 284 29.81 54.24 90.32
CA ASP A 284 30.05 53.51 91.56
C ASP A 284 31.55 53.41 91.89
N LEU A 285 32.39 53.17 90.88
CA LEU A 285 33.84 53.17 91.04
C LEU A 285 34.34 54.55 91.47
N ARG A 286 33.88 55.62 90.79
CA ARG A 286 34.23 56.99 91.15
C ARG A 286 33.76 57.38 92.55
N ASN A 287 32.58 56.94 92.97
CA ASN A 287 32.10 57.14 94.34
C ASN A 287 32.96 56.40 95.36
N LYS A 288 33.34 55.15 95.07
CA LYS A 288 34.27 54.37 95.92
C LYS A 288 35.65 55.02 96.01
N GLU A 289 36.16 55.58 94.92
CA GLU A 289 37.40 56.36 94.91
C GLU A 289 37.28 57.59 95.81
N LEU A 290 36.19 58.37 95.69
CA LEU A 290 35.93 59.53 96.55
C LEU A 290 35.82 59.15 98.03
N ASP A 291 35.12 58.08 98.36
CA ASP A 291 35.02 57.60 99.74
C ASP A 291 36.36 57.05 100.25
N GLY A 292 37.16 56.43 99.38
CA GLY A 292 38.54 56.07 99.67
C GLY A 292 39.40 57.30 100.01
N PHE A 293 39.32 58.35 99.19
CA PHE A 293 40.00 59.62 99.47
C PHE A 293 39.53 60.23 100.78
N LYS A 294 38.22 60.27 101.07
CA LYS A 294 37.70 60.75 102.36
C LYS A 294 38.28 59.98 103.53
N ARG A 295 38.30 58.64 103.50
CA ARG A 295 38.89 57.83 104.58
C ARG A 295 40.38 58.09 104.76
N VAL A 296 41.13 58.27 103.67
CA VAL A 296 42.55 58.64 103.73
C VAL A 296 42.72 60.00 104.40
N TYR A 297 41.89 60.99 104.05
CA TYR A 297 41.92 62.31 104.68
C TYR A 297 41.50 62.24 106.15
N GLU A 298 40.46 61.47 106.51
CA GLU A 298 40.03 61.25 107.89
C GLU A 298 41.12 60.60 108.74
N LEU A 299 41.76 59.53 108.24
CA LEU A 299 42.90 58.90 108.92
C LEU A 299 44.07 59.86 109.07
N ARG A 300 44.32 60.71 108.07
CA ARG A 300 45.36 61.74 108.15
C ARG A 300 45.03 62.79 109.22
N ILE A 301 43.77 63.22 109.31
CA ILE A 301 43.28 64.12 110.37
C ILE A 301 43.47 63.46 111.73
N GLN A 302 43.00 62.23 111.93
CA GLN A 302 43.16 61.50 113.20
C GLN A 302 44.63 61.33 113.61
N ALA A 303 45.52 61.01 112.65
CA ALA A 303 46.95 60.90 112.93
C ALA A 303 47.57 62.26 113.33
N LEU A 304 47.15 63.35 112.67
CA LEU A 304 47.57 64.71 113.04
C LEU A 304 47.01 65.12 114.41
N GLU A 305 45.75 64.81 114.71
CA GLU A 305 45.12 65.03 116.03
C GLU A 305 45.86 64.27 117.13
N GLN A 306 46.16 62.98 116.93
CA GLN A 306 46.98 62.20 117.88
C GLN A 306 48.39 62.79 118.06
N THR A 307 48.98 63.33 117.00
CA THR A 307 50.28 64.01 117.09
C THR A 307 50.16 65.30 117.91
N ILE A 308 49.06 66.06 117.75
CA ILE A 308 48.76 67.26 118.52
C ILE A 308 48.57 66.91 120.00
N THR A 309 47.74 65.92 120.33
CA THR A 309 47.51 65.51 121.74
C THR A 309 48.79 65.04 122.41
N THR A 310 49.60 64.22 121.73
CA THR A 310 50.91 63.77 122.26
C THR A 310 51.86 64.96 122.48
N SER A 311 51.84 65.94 121.57
CA SER A 311 52.63 67.16 121.71
C SER A 311 52.15 68.04 122.86
N GLU A 312 50.83 68.16 123.06
CA GLU A 312 50.23 68.86 124.20
C GLU A 312 50.57 68.19 125.53
N GLU A 313 50.48 66.86 125.62
CA GLU A 313 50.90 66.10 126.80
C GLU A 313 52.39 66.32 127.11
N ARG A 314 53.24 66.35 126.07
CA ARG A 314 54.67 66.63 126.21
C ARG A 314 54.92 68.07 126.66
N ILE A 315 54.18 69.05 126.13
CA ILE A 315 54.22 70.44 126.57
C ILE A 315 53.79 70.53 128.03
N GLN A 316 52.68 69.92 128.45
CA GLN A 316 52.24 69.92 129.85
C GLN A 316 53.28 69.29 130.78
N THR A 317 53.88 68.17 130.36
CA THR A 317 54.93 67.50 131.14
C THR A 317 56.15 68.39 131.28
N LEU A 318 56.63 69.00 130.18
CA LEU A 318 57.73 69.97 130.20
C LEU A 318 57.38 71.20 131.04
N SER A 319 56.15 71.72 130.96
CA SER A 319 55.67 72.83 131.80
C SER A 319 55.66 72.47 133.28
N LYS A 320 55.23 71.25 133.65
CA LYS A 320 55.31 70.74 135.03
C LYS A 320 56.77 70.59 135.49
N GLN A 321 57.64 70.03 134.65
CA GLN A 321 59.07 69.93 134.93
C GLN A 321 59.71 71.33 135.10
N LEU A 322 59.31 72.31 134.28
CA LEU A 322 59.78 73.69 134.39
C LEU A 322 59.25 74.35 135.66
N ALA A 323 57.97 74.16 136.02
CA ALA A 323 57.42 74.66 137.28
C ALA A 323 58.12 74.02 138.50
N ALA A 324 58.40 72.72 138.44
CA ALA A 324 59.18 72.02 139.47
C ALA A 324 60.64 72.50 139.53
N ALA A 325 61.27 72.76 138.39
CA ALA A 325 62.61 73.33 138.31
C ALA A 325 62.64 74.77 138.84
N LEU A 326 61.65 75.61 138.50
CA LEU A 326 61.49 76.94 139.07
C LEU A 326 61.31 76.88 140.59
N LYS A 327 60.52 75.92 141.09
CA LYS A 327 60.37 75.67 142.52
C LYS A 327 61.69 75.22 143.16
N GLN A 328 62.45 74.33 142.53
CA GLN A 328 63.77 73.92 143.02
C GLN A 328 64.78 75.08 143.01
N VAL A 329 64.74 75.96 142.00
CA VAL A 329 65.56 77.19 141.95
C VAL A 329 65.13 78.16 143.04
N GLN A 330 63.83 78.30 143.30
CA GLN A 330 63.30 79.15 144.37
C GLN A 330 63.67 78.60 145.76
N ASP A 331 63.52 77.29 145.98
CA ASP A 331 63.93 76.61 147.21
C ASP A 331 65.46 76.68 147.41
N LEU A 332 66.25 76.64 146.34
CA LEU A 332 67.70 76.85 146.38
C LEU A 332 68.06 78.32 146.69
N ALA A 333 67.32 79.28 146.14
CA ALA A 333 67.49 80.70 146.45
C ALA A 333 67.11 81.00 147.91
N VAL A 334 66.04 80.39 148.43
CA VAL A 334 65.66 80.46 149.85
C VAL A 334 66.76 79.84 150.73
N LYS A 335 67.28 78.65 150.37
CA LYS A 335 68.42 78.03 151.07
C LYS A 335 69.70 78.85 151.03
N ALA A 336 69.97 79.57 149.94
CA ALA A 336 71.13 80.45 149.83
C ALA A 336 70.97 81.72 150.70
N ILE A 337 69.74 82.24 150.83
CA ILE A 337 69.43 83.39 151.69
C ILE A 337 69.46 83.00 153.18
N GLU A 338 68.91 81.84 153.56
CA GLU A 338 69.00 81.30 154.93
C GLU A 338 70.44 80.92 155.31
N GLY A 339 71.21 80.40 154.35
CA GLY A 339 72.64 80.14 154.51
C GLY A 339 73.44 81.42 154.79
N ALA A 340 73.12 82.52 154.10
CA ALA A 340 73.76 83.82 154.31
C ALA A 340 73.38 84.46 155.66
N SER A 341 72.13 84.30 156.13
CA SER A 341 71.71 84.87 157.43
C SER A 341 72.32 84.14 158.63
N THR A 342 72.64 82.85 158.48
CA THR A 342 73.28 82.07 159.56
C THR A 342 74.74 82.50 159.76
N ILE A 343 75.45 82.85 158.68
CA ILE A 343 76.86 83.29 158.73
C ILE A 343 77.00 84.66 159.42
N GLN A 344 76.09 85.62 159.18
CA GLN A 344 76.12 86.92 159.86
C GLN A 344 75.81 86.81 161.36
N SER A 345 74.93 85.89 161.77
CA SER A 345 74.64 85.67 163.20
C SER A 345 75.80 85.02 163.96
N PHE A 346 76.63 84.22 163.28
CA PHE A 346 77.79 83.56 163.89
C PHE A 346 78.98 84.51 164.09
N GLU A 347 79.19 85.47 163.19
CA GLU A 347 80.21 86.52 163.38
C GLU A 347 79.87 87.48 164.52
N ALA A 348 78.59 87.84 164.68
CA ALA A 348 78.14 88.70 165.79
C ALA A 348 78.24 88.03 167.17
N PHE A 349 78.07 86.70 167.24
CA PHE A 349 78.24 85.95 168.49
C PHE A 349 79.72 85.82 168.88
N LYS A 350 80.62 85.66 167.90
CA LYS A 350 82.07 85.55 168.13
C LYS A 350 82.69 86.87 168.58
N SER A 351 82.19 88.02 168.10
CA SER A 351 82.67 89.34 168.55
C SER A 351 82.22 89.68 169.97
N LEU A 352 81.06 89.21 170.44
CA LEU A 352 80.55 89.49 171.78
C LEU A 352 81.18 88.62 172.88
N ALA A 353 81.64 87.40 172.55
CA ALA A 353 82.25 86.48 173.52
C ALA A 353 83.70 86.82 173.89
N MET A 354 84.46 87.52 173.04
CA MET A 354 85.85 87.91 173.35
C MET A 354 85.96 89.19 174.19
N GLU A 355 84.89 89.98 174.34
CA GLU A 355 84.88 91.23 175.11
C GLU A 355 84.53 91.05 176.60
N GLN A 356 84.01 89.87 177.01
CA GLN A 356 83.68 89.53 178.41
C GLN A 356 84.75 88.76 179.18
N ALA A 357 85.93 88.50 178.61
CA ALA A 357 87.01 87.76 179.29
C ALA A 357 88.21 88.64 179.73
N LYS A 358 88.07 89.98 179.77
CA LYS A 358 89.16 90.91 180.15
C LYS A 358 88.86 91.86 181.32
N THR A 359 87.95 91.54 182.25
CA THR A 359 87.77 92.33 183.49
C THR A 359 87.03 91.57 184.62
N GLN A 360 87.73 90.71 185.37
CA GLN A 360 87.75 90.73 186.85
C GLN A 360 88.73 89.70 187.44
N MET A 361 89.87 90.20 187.92
CA MET A 361 90.63 89.63 189.03
C MET A 361 89.94 89.99 190.35
N LYS A 362 90.04 89.10 191.35
CA LYS A 362 90.37 89.32 192.79
C LYS A 362 89.43 88.57 193.76
N GLY A 363 90.00 87.59 194.47
CA GLY A 363 89.61 87.30 195.85
C GLY A 363 89.64 85.83 196.28
N LYS A 364 90.82 85.37 196.72
CA LYS A 364 91.17 84.10 197.41
C LYS A 364 91.21 82.82 196.59
#